data_AF-Q1QH51-F1
#
_entry.id   AF-Q1QH51-F1
#
_cell.length_a   1.000
_cell.length_b   1.000
_cell.length_c   1.000
_cell.angle_alpha   90.00
_cell.angle_beta   90.00
_cell.angle_gamma   90.00
#
_symmetry.space_group_name_H-M   'P 1'
#
loop_
_entity.id
_entity.type
_entity.pdbx_description
1 polymer ?
#
loop_
_entity_poly.entity_id
_entity_poly.type
_entity_poly.pdbx_seq_one_letter_code
_entity_poly.pdbx_strand_id
1 'polypeptide(L)'
;MEQGFRSSMNVLHTWAGLVVGALLFAIFWMGTLSVYDNEIDRWMAPMTRVAMPDKPISFDALRGTYDAAVAARARSWTMLQPTERQPVVRIVYRDGPELVSRYFDPVTGAALPETGTWAGTRFFYPFHYRLHLKAWDIGEWLVGIATMAMLLLCVSGIVIHRKMIAEFFTLRTRQKSARMVLDLHTVAGVLGLPFNFMIALSGLIILSITFFPSGWQSSYPDKKSFNEEAYSAYSRPKANKPGTLVSLDELAQKAQQIWDGSKPWAIVVQHPGDAAAFVTVYQSFDLGIVRSAPAIHFDAATGAVLHQSHEMRPIAQAQRFLSGMHQIQFRHWMLRALYFALGLFGCVLILTGFLFWLQSRRRRHAAEGRPGVRVVEAVAVGSTAGIIVASISFMVTNRILPLGVSVMGIERYALEIWVFYLVWLATFAHAWWRPQAAWAGQCLAIAALAVLAVALNWVTTGDHLLRSISVSHLWPVAGVDFGLLALASTAFGVSRWLLRAERPAGAIAPGFSRAGSHG
;
A
#
# COMPACT_ATOMS: atom_id res chain seq x y z
N MET A 1 -32.39 -13.91 26.62
CA MET A 1 -31.46 -12.83 26.20
C MET A 1 -30.63 -13.16 24.96
N GLU A 2 -30.22 -14.43 24.72
CA GLU A 2 -29.29 -14.77 23.62
C GLU A 2 -29.81 -14.53 22.18
N GLN A 3 -31.12 -14.69 21.92
CA GLN A 3 -31.66 -14.49 20.56
C GLN A 3 -31.65 -13.02 20.12
N GLY A 4 -31.82 -12.07 21.07
CA GLY A 4 -31.78 -10.63 20.77
C GLY A 4 -30.39 -10.14 20.42
N PHE A 5 -29.37 -10.52 21.21
CA PHE A 5 -28.00 -10.04 21.03
C PHE A 5 -27.40 -10.48 19.68
N ARG A 6 -27.55 -11.76 19.31
CA ARG A 6 -27.03 -12.27 18.03
C ARG A 6 -27.73 -11.61 16.83
N SER A 7 -29.04 -11.35 16.95
CA SER A 7 -29.81 -10.63 15.92
C SER A 7 -29.30 -9.20 15.76
N SER A 8 -29.10 -8.48 16.87
CA SER A 8 -28.54 -7.11 16.85
C SER A 8 -27.13 -7.07 16.25
N MET A 9 -26.26 -8.03 16.59
CA MET A 9 -24.93 -8.13 15.99
C MET A 9 -24.98 -8.41 14.49
N ASN A 10 -25.93 -9.22 14.01
CA ASN A 10 -26.12 -9.47 12.59
C ASN A 10 -26.55 -8.19 11.83
N VAL A 11 -27.45 -7.40 12.42
CA VAL A 11 -27.86 -6.10 11.87
C VAL A 11 -26.66 -5.15 11.82
N LEU A 12 -25.92 -5.02 12.93
CA LEU A 12 -24.73 -4.19 13.01
C LEU A 12 -23.71 -4.60 11.94
N HIS A 13 -23.37 -5.89 11.87
CA HIS A 13 -22.37 -6.42 10.93
C HIS A 13 -22.77 -6.16 9.48
N THR A 14 -24.04 -6.43 9.15
CA THR A 14 -24.56 -6.23 7.79
C THR A 14 -24.47 -4.75 7.38
N TRP A 15 -24.92 -3.83 8.24
CA TRP A 15 -24.99 -2.41 7.86
C TRP A 15 -23.66 -1.70 7.96
N ALA A 16 -22.86 -1.97 8.99
CA ALA A 16 -21.51 -1.45 9.08
C ALA A 16 -20.68 -1.93 7.87
N GLY A 17 -20.73 -3.23 7.56
CA GLY A 17 -20.03 -3.81 6.42
C GLY A 17 -20.47 -3.22 5.08
N LEU A 18 -21.77 -2.97 4.91
CA LEU A 18 -22.29 -2.35 3.68
C LEU A 18 -21.87 -0.88 3.53
N VAL A 19 -21.97 -0.09 4.60
CA VAL A 19 -21.71 1.36 4.58
C VAL A 19 -20.22 1.63 4.41
N VAL A 20 -19.36 0.95 5.17
CA VAL A 20 -17.90 1.18 5.11
C VAL A 20 -17.19 0.26 4.12
N GLY A 21 -17.86 -0.75 3.56
CA GLY A 21 -17.22 -1.78 2.73
C GLY A 21 -16.51 -1.24 1.50
N ALA A 22 -17.05 -0.20 0.84
CA ALA A 22 -16.40 0.40 -0.33
C ALA A 22 -15.09 1.08 0.05
N LEU A 23 -15.08 1.78 1.18
CA LEU A 23 -13.89 2.43 1.73
C LEU A 23 -12.88 1.38 2.23
N LEU A 24 -13.34 0.35 2.95
CA LEU A 24 -12.50 -0.75 3.40
C LEU A 24 -11.84 -1.48 2.23
N PHE A 25 -12.57 -1.72 1.14
CA PHE A 25 -11.98 -2.36 -0.05
C PHE A 25 -10.85 -1.51 -0.62
N ALA A 26 -11.07 -0.19 -0.76
CA ALA A 26 -10.05 0.71 -1.26
C ALA A 26 -8.80 0.75 -0.36
N ILE A 27 -8.99 0.75 0.96
CA ILE A 27 -7.91 0.67 1.96
C ILE A 27 -7.16 -0.67 1.82
N PHE A 28 -7.87 -1.80 1.85
CA PHE A 28 -7.25 -3.13 1.74
C PHE A 28 -6.53 -3.33 0.41
N TRP A 29 -7.11 -2.91 -0.70
CA TRP A 29 -6.51 -3.00 -2.03
C TRP A 29 -5.20 -2.20 -2.10
N MET A 30 -5.22 -0.93 -1.70
CA MET A 30 -4.03 -0.08 -1.74
C MET A 30 -2.98 -0.52 -0.71
N GLY A 31 -3.39 -1.00 0.46
CA GLY A 31 -2.49 -1.59 1.46
C GLY A 31 -1.82 -2.87 0.95
N THR A 32 -2.57 -3.71 0.24
CA THR A 32 -2.06 -4.94 -0.37
C THR A 32 -1.02 -4.61 -1.46
N LEU A 33 -1.29 -3.63 -2.33
CA LEU A 33 -0.30 -3.15 -3.30
C LEU A 33 0.93 -2.54 -2.60
N SER A 34 0.74 -1.88 -1.46
CA SER A 34 1.84 -1.23 -0.72
C SER A 34 2.84 -2.21 -0.10
N VAL A 35 2.48 -3.50 0.03
CA VAL A 35 3.46 -4.55 0.40
C VAL A 35 4.62 -4.59 -0.60
N TYR A 36 4.34 -4.33 -1.88
CA TYR A 36 5.29 -4.32 -2.97
C TYR A 36 5.47 -2.93 -3.61
N ASP A 37 5.30 -1.87 -2.83
CA ASP A 37 5.41 -0.48 -3.30
C ASP A 37 6.73 -0.18 -4.01
N ASN A 38 7.84 -0.68 -3.48
CA ASN A 38 9.18 -0.51 -4.05
C ASN A 38 9.35 -1.27 -5.37
N GLU A 39 8.81 -2.47 -5.47
CA GLU A 39 8.85 -3.27 -6.69
C GLU A 39 7.98 -2.61 -7.79
N ILE A 40 6.83 -2.04 -7.41
CA ILE A 40 6.00 -1.21 -8.28
C ILE A 40 6.73 0.08 -8.70
N ASP A 41 7.42 0.76 -7.79
CA ASP A 41 8.26 1.92 -8.11
C ASP A 41 9.30 1.56 -9.18
N ARG A 42 10.00 0.43 -9.03
CA ARG A 42 11.00 -0.04 -10.01
C ARG A 42 10.39 -0.43 -11.35
N TRP A 43 9.17 -0.95 -11.35
CA TRP A 43 8.42 -1.19 -12.58
C TRP A 43 8.06 0.13 -13.28
N MET A 44 7.57 1.12 -12.52
CA MET A 44 7.11 2.42 -13.04
C MET A 44 8.23 3.45 -13.28
N ALA A 45 9.44 3.21 -12.78
CA ALA A 45 10.60 4.09 -12.88
C ALA A 45 11.84 3.29 -13.37
N PRO A 46 11.96 3.01 -14.68
CA PRO A 46 12.98 2.11 -15.22
C PRO A 46 14.43 2.53 -14.94
N MET A 47 14.69 3.83 -14.78
CA MET A 47 16.00 4.35 -14.40
C MET A 47 16.49 3.87 -13.03
N THR A 48 15.60 3.33 -12.19
CA THR A 48 15.93 2.75 -10.87
C THR A 48 16.20 1.24 -10.92
N ARG A 49 16.13 0.61 -12.10
CA ARG A 49 16.38 -0.83 -12.31
C ARG A 49 17.89 -1.15 -12.34
N VAL A 50 18.64 -0.58 -11.40
CA VAL A 50 20.09 -0.82 -11.26
C VAL A 50 20.36 -2.04 -10.39
N ALA A 51 21.57 -2.59 -10.49
CA ALA A 51 22.02 -3.67 -9.63
C ALA A 51 22.48 -3.15 -8.26
N MET A 52 22.33 -3.96 -7.22
CA MET A 52 22.88 -3.65 -5.90
C MET A 52 24.42 -3.69 -5.98
N PRO A 53 25.15 -2.69 -5.46
CA PRO A 53 26.61 -2.69 -5.53
C PRO A 53 27.23 -3.71 -4.56
N ASP A 54 28.43 -4.21 -4.87
CA ASP A 54 29.18 -5.10 -3.96
C ASP A 54 29.67 -4.37 -2.70
N LYS A 55 29.93 -3.06 -2.82
CA LYS A 55 30.37 -2.19 -1.72
C LYS A 55 29.45 -0.97 -1.62
N PRO A 56 29.04 -0.55 -0.41
CA PRO A 56 28.32 0.70 -0.23
C PRO A 56 29.13 1.88 -0.78
N ILE A 57 28.42 2.86 -1.34
CA ILE A 57 29.04 4.13 -1.71
C ILE A 57 29.49 4.86 -0.44
N SER A 58 30.61 5.58 -0.54
CA SER A 58 31.04 6.53 0.49
C SER A 58 29.95 7.57 0.76
N PHE A 59 29.71 7.88 2.04
CA PHE A 59 28.79 8.95 2.44
C PHE A 59 29.33 10.34 2.07
N ASP A 60 30.65 10.48 1.94
CA ASP A 60 31.30 11.71 1.48
C ASP A 60 31.27 11.85 -0.06
N ALA A 61 30.97 10.79 -0.81
CA ALA A 61 30.94 10.80 -2.28
C ALA A 61 29.93 11.81 -2.86
N LEU A 62 28.85 12.11 -2.14
CA LEU A 62 27.79 13.03 -2.56
C LEU A 62 27.84 14.39 -1.86
N ARG A 63 29.05 14.84 -1.49
CA ARG A 63 29.26 16.09 -0.77
C ARG A 63 28.62 17.31 -1.42
N GLY A 64 28.61 17.40 -2.75
CA GLY A 64 27.96 18.50 -3.46
C GLY A 64 26.46 18.64 -3.14
N THR A 65 25.78 17.54 -2.80
CA THR A 65 24.37 17.58 -2.38
C THR A 65 24.19 18.11 -0.97
N TYR A 66 25.17 17.90 -0.09
CA TYR A 66 25.21 18.52 1.23
C TYR A 66 25.41 20.04 1.09
N ASP A 67 26.34 20.47 0.26
CA ASP A 67 26.61 21.90 0.04
C ASP A 67 25.38 22.60 -0.55
N ALA A 68 24.65 21.95 -1.45
CA ALA A 68 23.35 22.42 -1.94
C ALA A 68 22.32 22.59 -0.80
N ALA A 69 22.26 21.64 0.14
CA ALA A 69 21.38 21.74 1.30
C ALA A 69 21.79 22.86 2.27
N VAL A 70 23.10 23.15 2.40
CA VAL A 70 23.61 24.32 3.15
C VAL A 70 23.15 25.61 2.47
N ALA A 71 23.32 25.72 1.15
CA ALA A 71 22.91 26.89 0.37
C ALA A 71 21.38 27.14 0.48
N ALA A 72 20.59 26.08 0.45
CA ALA A 72 19.14 26.10 0.64
C ALA A 72 18.70 26.41 2.09
N ARG A 73 19.65 26.54 3.03
CA ARG A 73 19.38 26.67 4.48
C ARG A 73 18.45 25.58 5.01
N ALA A 74 18.60 24.36 4.47
CA ALA A 74 17.75 23.23 4.79
C ALA A 74 17.79 22.95 6.30
N ARG A 75 16.67 22.45 6.85
CA ARG A 75 16.63 21.99 8.25
C ARG A 75 17.49 20.74 8.43
N SER A 76 17.50 19.87 7.44
CA SER A 76 18.23 18.61 7.45
C SER A 76 18.62 18.17 6.05
N TRP A 77 19.73 17.45 5.95
CA TRP A 77 20.13 16.70 4.77
C TRP A 77 20.20 15.22 5.14
N THR A 78 19.58 14.37 4.33
CA THR A 78 19.48 12.93 4.58
C THR A 78 20.05 12.15 3.41
N MET A 79 20.93 11.19 3.70
CA MET A 79 21.44 10.21 2.74
C MET A 79 21.04 8.81 3.18
N LEU A 80 20.31 8.11 2.30
CA LEU A 80 19.86 6.74 2.47
C LEU A 80 20.71 5.83 1.58
N GLN A 81 21.31 4.81 2.17
CA GLN A 81 22.10 3.81 1.44
C GLN A 81 21.19 2.88 0.62
N PRO A 82 21.70 2.29 -0.47
CA PRO A 82 20.98 1.31 -1.27
C PRO A 82 20.51 0.12 -0.43
N THR A 83 19.33 -0.38 -0.74
CA THR A 83 18.77 -1.62 -0.19
C THR A 83 18.47 -2.60 -1.32
N GLU A 84 18.23 -3.86 -0.98
CA GLU A 84 17.84 -4.89 -1.96
C GLU A 84 16.58 -4.49 -2.78
N ARG A 85 15.66 -3.76 -2.16
CA ARG A 85 14.41 -3.30 -2.82
C ARG A 85 14.57 -1.98 -3.55
N GLN A 86 15.41 -1.09 -3.04
CA GLN A 86 15.75 0.20 -3.66
C GLN A 86 17.26 0.26 -3.84
N PRO A 87 17.82 -0.32 -4.91
CA PRO A 87 19.26 -0.40 -5.13
C PRO A 87 19.84 0.95 -5.59
N VAL A 88 19.32 2.07 -5.10
CA VAL A 88 19.76 3.43 -5.45
C VAL A 88 20.06 4.19 -4.17
N VAL A 89 21.00 5.11 -4.24
CA VAL A 89 21.24 6.06 -3.15
C VAL A 89 20.16 7.13 -3.23
N ARG A 90 19.57 7.50 -2.10
CA ARG A 90 18.55 8.54 -2.06
C ARG A 90 18.97 9.68 -1.15
N ILE A 91 19.03 10.89 -1.72
CA ILE A 91 19.26 12.13 -0.99
C ILE A 91 17.93 12.86 -0.82
N VAL A 92 17.67 13.35 0.40
CA VAL A 92 16.47 14.12 0.73
C VAL A 92 16.84 15.35 1.55
N TYR A 93 16.41 16.52 1.09
CA TYR A 93 16.46 17.77 1.86
C TYR A 93 15.30 18.68 1.44
N ARG A 94 15.10 19.79 2.16
CA ARG A 94 14.11 20.81 1.78
C ARG A 94 14.79 22.07 1.30
N ASP A 95 14.29 22.59 0.19
CA ASP A 95 14.63 23.91 -0.34
C ASP A 95 13.38 24.79 -0.29
N GLY A 96 13.31 25.66 0.71
CA GLY A 96 12.09 26.39 1.05
C GLY A 96 10.88 25.45 1.26
N PRO A 97 9.78 25.61 0.50
CA PRO A 97 8.61 24.73 0.58
C PRO A 97 8.80 23.39 -0.16
N GLU A 98 9.79 23.28 -1.04
CA GLU A 98 10.00 22.11 -1.88
C GLU A 98 10.76 21.01 -1.15
N LEU A 99 10.30 19.76 -1.30
CA LEU A 99 11.03 18.59 -0.84
C LEU A 99 11.85 18.03 -2.00
N VAL A 100 13.15 18.27 -1.98
CA VAL A 100 14.08 17.70 -2.95
C VAL A 100 14.34 16.24 -2.56
N SER A 101 14.03 15.32 -3.46
CA SER A 101 14.31 13.88 -3.31
C SER A 101 14.91 13.38 -4.61
N ARG A 102 16.21 13.08 -4.60
CA ARG A 102 16.98 12.67 -5.79
C ARG A 102 17.58 11.29 -5.59
N TYR A 103 17.64 10.53 -6.68
CA TYR A 103 18.26 9.22 -6.72
C TYR A 103 19.63 9.34 -7.40
N PHE A 104 20.60 8.56 -6.90
CA PHE A 104 21.94 8.48 -7.46
C PHE A 104 22.29 7.02 -7.68
N ASP A 105 23.06 6.79 -8.75
CA ASP A 105 23.62 5.50 -9.06
C ASP A 105 24.58 5.08 -7.92
N PRO A 106 24.41 3.88 -7.37
CA PRO A 106 25.11 3.45 -6.17
C PRO A 106 26.59 3.10 -6.41
N VAL A 107 27.02 2.96 -7.67
CA VAL A 107 28.41 2.62 -8.03
C VAL A 107 29.18 3.87 -8.43
N THR A 108 28.57 4.71 -9.28
CA THR A 108 29.24 5.88 -9.87
C THR A 108 28.99 7.17 -9.09
N GLY A 109 27.96 7.23 -8.25
CA GLY A 109 27.51 8.46 -7.60
C GLY A 109 26.85 9.46 -8.57
N ALA A 110 26.61 9.07 -9.83
CA ALA A 110 25.96 9.94 -10.81
C ALA A 110 24.47 10.13 -10.46
N ALA A 111 23.96 11.35 -10.64
CA ALA A 111 22.54 11.63 -10.46
C ALA A 111 21.71 10.86 -11.49
N LEU A 112 20.69 10.13 -11.04
CA LEU A 112 19.74 9.48 -11.92
C LEU A 112 18.67 10.48 -12.36
N PRO A 113 18.07 10.29 -13.56
CA PRO A 113 16.95 11.10 -14.01
C PRO A 113 15.80 11.10 -12.99
N GLU A 114 15.09 12.21 -12.90
CA GLU A 114 13.87 12.26 -12.08
C GLU A 114 12.86 11.23 -12.58
N THR A 115 12.27 10.49 -11.64
CA THR A 115 11.32 9.42 -11.99
C THR A 115 10.04 9.97 -12.62
N GLY A 116 9.70 11.24 -12.31
CA GLY A 116 8.50 11.92 -12.82
C GLY A 116 7.19 11.20 -12.52
N THR A 117 7.17 10.32 -11.50
CA THR A 117 6.01 9.53 -11.09
C THR A 117 5.98 9.37 -9.57
N TRP A 118 4.78 9.23 -9.01
CA TRP A 118 4.61 8.90 -7.60
C TRP A 118 4.53 7.39 -7.34
N ALA A 119 4.20 6.59 -8.37
CA ALA A 119 4.21 5.13 -8.35
C ALA A 119 3.66 4.48 -7.05
N GLY A 120 4.25 3.40 -6.56
CA GLY A 120 3.80 2.70 -5.37
C GLY A 120 4.00 3.51 -4.09
N THR A 121 5.22 3.97 -3.82
CA THR A 121 5.58 4.53 -2.51
C THR A 121 5.00 5.93 -2.25
N ARG A 122 4.77 6.74 -3.29
CA ARG A 122 4.17 8.09 -3.13
C ARG A 122 2.69 8.16 -3.53
N PHE A 123 2.15 7.18 -4.26
CA PHE A 123 0.72 7.15 -4.58
C PHE A 123 -0.06 6.05 -3.84
N PHE A 124 0.21 4.77 -4.05
CA PHE A 124 -0.57 3.69 -3.40
C PHE A 124 -0.44 3.68 -1.87
N TYR A 125 0.79 3.84 -1.36
CA TYR A 125 1.01 3.85 0.10
C TYR A 125 0.29 5.01 0.81
N PRO A 126 0.38 6.28 0.36
CA PRO A 126 -0.41 7.35 0.95
C PRO A 126 -1.92 7.22 0.73
N PHE A 127 -2.37 6.59 -0.36
CA PHE A 127 -3.81 6.33 -0.53
C PHE A 127 -4.32 5.46 0.62
N HIS A 128 -3.57 4.40 0.99
CA HIS A 128 -3.99 3.43 1.99
C HIS A 128 -4.38 4.04 3.35
N TYR A 129 -3.61 5.01 3.88
CA TYR A 129 -3.87 5.58 5.22
C TYR A 129 -4.51 6.98 5.22
N ARG A 130 -4.58 7.67 4.07
CA ARG A 130 -5.19 9.00 4.00
C ARG A 130 -5.98 9.31 2.72
N LEU A 131 -6.17 8.35 1.82
CA LEU A 131 -6.95 8.51 0.58
C LEU A 131 -6.52 9.68 -0.32
N HIS A 132 -5.31 10.20 -0.13
CA HIS A 132 -4.81 11.50 -0.66
C HIS A 132 -5.57 12.76 -0.19
N LEU A 133 -6.45 12.66 0.79
CA LEU A 133 -7.19 13.78 1.37
C LEU A 133 -6.41 14.39 2.54
N LYS A 134 -5.51 15.33 2.22
CA LYS A 134 -4.61 15.96 3.21
C LYS A 134 -5.23 17.11 4.00
N ALA A 135 -6.28 17.74 3.48
CA ALA A 135 -6.88 18.91 4.13
C ALA A 135 -7.51 18.49 5.46
N TRP A 136 -7.14 19.17 6.55
CA TRP A 136 -7.59 18.91 7.93
C TRP A 136 -7.50 17.44 8.37
N ASP A 137 -6.54 16.68 7.82
CA ASP A 137 -6.36 15.25 8.07
C ASP A 137 -7.63 14.40 7.86
N ILE A 138 -8.57 14.88 7.02
CA ILE A 138 -9.86 14.21 6.77
C ILE A 138 -9.65 12.78 6.28
N GLY A 139 -8.63 12.57 5.45
CA GLY A 139 -8.27 11.24 4.97
C GLY A 139 -7.92 10.27 6.09
N GLU A 140 -7.10 10.70 7.05
CA GLU A 140 -6.70 9.88 8.19
C GLU A 140 -7.91 9.59 9.09
N TRP A 141 -8.79 10.57 9.31
CA TRP A 141 -10.04 10.37 10.06
C TRP A 141 -11.00 9.38 9.39
N LEU A 142 -11.19 9.46 8.08
CA LEU A 142 -12.03 8.51 7.33
C LEU A 142 -11.49 7.09 7.44
N VAL A 143 -10.18 6.92 7.25
CA VAL A 143 -9.51 5.60 7.41
C VAL A 143 -9.61 5.13 8.86
N GLY A 144 -9.44 6.01 9.85
CA GLY A 144 -9.59 5.69 11.27
C GLY A 144 -10.98 5.17 11.62
N ILE A 145 -12.04 5.86 11.18
CA ILE A 145 -13.43 5.43 11.37
C ILE A 145 -13.69 4.09 10.68
N ALA A 146 -13.22 3.92 9.44
CA ALA A 146 -13.35 2.65 8.73
C ALA A 146 -12.63 1.51 9.48
N THR A 147 -11.45 1.79 10.03
CA THR A 147 -10.66 0.83 10.81
C THR A 147 -11.35 0.44 12.11
N MET A 148 -11.95 1.39 12.83
CA MET A 148 -12.78 1.10 14.01
C MET A 148 -14.00 0.26 13.65
N ALA A 149 -14.67 0.57 12.53
CA ALA A 149 -15.78 -0.24 12.02
C ALA A 149 -15.31 -1.65 11.64
N MET A 150 -14.12 -1.82 11.06
CA MET A 150 -13.53 -3.12 10.77
C MET A 150 -13.30 -3.94 12.04
N LEU A 151 -12.81 -3.34 13.13
CA LEU A 151 -12.68 -4.03 14.42
C LEU A 151 -14.04 -4.49 14.96
N LEU A 152 -15.07 -3.65 14.86
CA LEU A 152 -16.46 -4.04 15.20
C LEU A 152 -16.97 -5.18 14.31
N LEU A 153 -16.63 -5.18 13.02
CA LEU A 153 -16.97 -6.25 12.08
C LEU A 153 -16.29 -7.57 12.45
N CYS A 154 -15.02 -7.54 12.85
CA CYS A 154 -14.32 -8.73 13.35
C CYS A 154 -15.00 -9.30 14.60
N VAL A 155 -15.30 -8.45 15.60
CA VAL A 155 -15.95 -8.88 16.85
C VAL A 155 -17.36 -9.43 16.60
N SER A 156 -18.18 -8.69 15.84
CA SER A 156 -19.54 -9.13 15.49
C SER A 156 -19.53 -10.39 14.63
N GLY A 157 -18.56 -10.57 13.73
CA GLY A 157 -18.38 -11.76 12.91
C GLY A 157 -18.17 -13.02 13.75
N ILE A 158 -17.33 -12.96 14.79
CA ILE A 158 -17.12 -14.06 15.75
C ILE A 158 -18.44 -14.43 16.44
N VAL A 159 -19.19 -13.43 16.91
CA VAL A 159 -20.47 -13.65 17.60
C VAL A 159 -21.50 -14.32 16.69
N ILE A 160 -21.60 -13.88 15.43
CA ILE A 160 -22.57 -14.39 14.46
C ILE A 160 -22.23 -15.83 14.05
N HIS A 161 -20.95 -16.13 13.81
CA HIS A 161 -20.49 -17.39 13.22
C HIS A 161 -19.95 -18.42 14.23
N ARG A 162 -20.10 -18.19 15.54
CA ARG A 162 -19.64 -19.09 16.64
C ARG A 162 -19.87 -20.58 16.38
N LYS A 163 -21.05 -20.97 15.89
CA LYS A 163 -21.38 -22.40 15.63
C LYS A 163 -20.70 -22.96 14.38
N MET A 164 -20.48 -22.14 13.35
CA MET A 164 -19.82 -22.60 12.11
C MET A 164 -18.32 -22.77 12.28
N ILE A 165 -17.67 -22.09 13.25
CA ILE A 165 -16.27 -22.37 13.62
C ILE A 165 -16.12 -23.81 14.12
N ALA A 166 -17.12 -24.32 14.87
CA ALA A 166 -17.12 -25.70 15.34
C ALA A 166 -17.41 -26.72 14.22
N GLU A 167 -18.23 -26.34 13.24
CA GLU A 167 -18.63 -27.20 12.12
C GLU A 167 -17.67 -27.12 10.91
N PHE A 168 -16.72 -26.16 10.90
CA PHE A 168 -15.78 -25.87 9.81
C PHE A 168 -14.92 -27.09 9.42
N PHE A 169 -14.66 -28.00 10.35
CA PHE A 169 -13.92 -29.24 10.09
C PHE A 169 -14.72 -30.31 9.33
N THR A 170 -15.98 -30.04 8.98
CA THR A 170 -16.83 -30.95 8.18
C THR A 170 -17.08 -30.39 6.78
N LEU A 171 -16.12 -30.63 5.88
CA LEU A 171 -16.18 -30.20 4.48
C LEU A 171 -17.37 -30.85 3.76
N ARG A 172 -18.36 -30.05 3.33
CA ARG A 172 -19.53 -30.49 2.55
C ARG A 172 -19.53 -29.88 1.15
N THR A 173 -18.85 -30.52 0.22
CA THR A 173 -18.73 -30.09 -1.18
C THR A 173 -19.87 -30.65 -2.04
N ARG A 174 -21.04 -29.98 -2.06
CA ARG A 174 -22.06 -30.03 -3.15
C ARG A 174 -23.28 -29.18 -2.76
N GLN A 175 -23.37 -27.89 -3.13
CA GLN A 175 -24.66 -27.19 -3.33
C GLN A 175 -24.57 -25.76 -3.90
N LYS A 176 -25.76 -25.24 -4.29
CA LYS A 176 -26.09 -24.05 -5.12
C LYS A 176 -25.31 -22.76 -4.79
N SER A 177 -25.01 -21.98 -5.84
CA SER A 177 -24.13 -20.78 -5.86
C SER A 177 -24.28 -19.74 -4.74
N ALA A 178 -25.50 -19.48 -4.25
CA ALA A 178 -25.71 -18.50 -3.17
C ALA A 178 -25.15 -18.97 -1.81
N ARG A 179 -25.13 -20.29 -1.57
CA ARG A 179 -24.45 -20.84 -0.39
C ARG A 179 -22.94 -20.77 -0.53
N MET A 180 -22.41 -20.98 -1.74
CA MET A 180 -20.97 -20.87 -1.99
C MET A 180 -20.39 -19.48 -1.68
N VAL A 181 -21.10 -18.38 -1.98
CA VAL A 181 -20.63 -17.02 -1.64
C VAL A 181 -20.62 -16.79 -0.13
N LEU A 182 -21.66 -17.27 0.58
CA LEU A 182 -21.72 -17.19 2.04
C LEU A 182 -20.65 -18.07 2.71
N ASP A 183 -20.45 -19.28 2.19
CA ASP A 183 -19.43 -20.21 2.67
C ASP A 183 -18.04 -19.60 2.46
N LEU A 184 -17.77 -19.03 1.27
CA LEU A 184 -16.52 -18.33 0.99
C LEU A 184 -16.32 -17.11 1.90
N HIS A 185 -17.35 -16.29 2.12
CA HIS A 185 -17.28 -15.16 3.05
C HIS A 185 -16.97 -15.61 4.47
N THR A 186 -17.60 -16.71 4.92
CA THR A 186 -17.37 -17.28 6.26
C THR A 186 -15.97 -17.85 6.40
N VAL A 187 -15.53 -18.67 5.43
CA VAL A 187 -14.17 -19.22 5.37
C VAL A 187 -13.16 -18.07 5.38
N ALA A 188 -13.42 -17.03 4.59
CA ALA A 188 -12.55 -15.88 4.51
C ALA A 188 -12.49 -15.06 5.78
N GLY A 189 -13.64 -14.90 6.44
CA GLY A 189 -13.75 -14.20 7.69
C GLY A 189 -13.01 -14.94 8.80
N VAL A 190 -13.23 -16.26 8.93
CA VAL A 190 -12.68 -17.07 10.03
C VAL A 190 -11.18 -17.29 9.87
N LEU A 191 -10.71 -17.74 8.70
CA LEU A 191 -9.28 -17.98 8.48
C LEU A 191 -8.47 -16.68 8.45
N GLY A 192 -9.06 -15.60 7.93
CA GLY A 192 -8.43 -14.29 7.87
C GLY A 192 -8.54 -13.47 9.15
N LEU A 193 -9.33 -13.91 10.14
CA LEU A 193 -9.64 -13.13 11.35
C LEU A 193 -8.40 -12.65 12.11
N PRO A 194 -7.40 -13.49 12.43
CA PRO A 194 -6.23 -13.03 13.20
C PRO A 194 -5.48 -11.92 12.46
N PHE A 195 -5.32 -12.09 11.15
CA PHE A 195 -4.66 -11.10 10.30
C PHE A 195 -5.46 -9.80 10.18
N ASN A 196 -6.75 -9.89 9.86
CA ASN A 196 -7.62 -8.73 9.68
C ASN A 196 -7.74 -7.92 10.97
N PHE A 197 -7.85 -8.59 12.12
CA PHE A 197 -7.85 -7.94 13.43
C PHE A 197 -6.51 -7.27 13.72
N MET A 198 -5.38 -7.96 13.50
CA MET A 198 -4.04 -7.42 13.73
C MET A 198 -3.75 -6.20 12.84
N ILE A 199 -4.07 -6.25 11.54
CA ILE A 199 -3.86 -5.14 10.60
C ILE A 199 -4.75 -3.95 10.97
N ALA A 200 -6.03 -4.18 11.29
CA ALA A 200 -6.92 -3.10 11.71
C ALA A 200 -6.45 -2.44 13.02
N LEU A 201 -6.12 -3.24 14.04
CA LEU A 201 -5.65 -2.73 15.32
C LEU A 201 -4.35 -1.92 15.16
N SER A 202 -3.38 -2.48 14.45
CA SER A 202 -2.09 -1.81 14.23
C SER A 202 -2.22 -0.52 13.40
N GLY A 203 -3.10 -0.48 12.39
CA GLY A 203 -3.40 0.74 11.63
C GLY A 203 -3.97 1.85 12.51
N LEU A 204 -4.90 1.52 13.41
CA LEU A 204 -5.45 2.47 14.38
C LEU A 204 -4.37 2.98 15.36
N ILE A 205 -3.47 2.10 15.81
CA ILE A 205 -2.36 2.46 16.69
C ILE A 205 -1.36 3.39 16.00
N ILE A 206 -1.05 3.19 14.72
CA ILE A 206 -0.16 4.08 13.95
C ILE A 206 -0.72 5.50 13.91
N LEU A 207 -2.03 5.65 13.73
CA LEU A 207 -2.71 6.96 13.66
C LEU A 207 -3.20 7.48 15.02
N SER A 208 -2.89 6.79 16.13
CA SER A 208 -3.39 7.13 17.47
C SER A 208 -3.03 8.55 17.91
N ILE A 209 -1.84 9.05 17.53
CA ILE A 209 -1.40 10.42 17.85
C ILE A 209 -2.24 11.48 17.10
N THR A 210 -2.75 11.16 15.92
CA THR A 210 -3.67 12.03 15.17
C THR A 210 -5.03 12.11 15.87
N PHE A 211 -5.54 10.97 16.35
CA PHE A 211 -6.89 10.89 16.95
C PHE A 211 -6.94 11.31 18.43
N PHE A 212 -5.87 11.07 19.17
CA PHE A 212 -5.78 11.31 20.61
C PHE A 212 -4.53 12.12 20.97
N PRO A 213 -4.38 13.36 20.46
CA PRO A 213 -3.21 14.19 20.75
C PRO A 213 -3.08 14.55 22.24
N SER A 214 -4.18 14.52 22.98
CA SER A 214 -4.21 14.76 24.43
C SER A 214 -3.33 13.80 25.23
N GLY A 215 -3.07 12.58 24.73
CA GLY A 215 -2.33 11.54 25.46
C GLY A 215 -0.89 11.92 25.79
N TRP A 216 -0.20 12.66 24.91
CA TRP A 216 1.13 13.21 25.23
C TRP A 216 1.04 14.65 25.73
N GLN A 217 0.06 15.44 25.28
CA GLN A 217 -0.11 16.84 25.70
C GLN A 217 -0.46 16.99 27.19
N SER A 218 -1.11 15.99 27.80
CA SER A 218 -1.41 16.01 29.23
C SER A 218 -0.18 15.80 30.11
N SER A 219 0.85 15.14 29.58
CA SER A 219 1.99 14.65 30.37
C SER A 219 3.30 15.35 30.01
N TYR A 220 3.36 16.03 28.87
CA TYR A 220 4.57 16.70 28.38
C TYR A 220 4.27 18.16 28.01
N PRO A 221 5.18 19.09 28.33
CA PRO A 221 5.01 20.51 27.99
C PRO A 221 5.01 20.74 26.48
N ASP A 222 5.75 19.91 25.74
CA ASP A 222 5.89 20.01 24.31
C ASP A 222 6.26 18.66 23.68
N LYS A 223 6.11 18.57 22.35
CA LYS A 223 6.33 17.32 21.61
C LYS A 223 7.81 16.89 21.57
N LYS A 224 8.76 17.81 21.72
CA LYS A 224 10.20 17.49 21.78
C LYS A 224 10.47 16.66 23.03
N SER A 225 10.04 17.14 24.20
CA SER A 225 10.19 16.44 25.48
C SER A 225 9.62 15.02 25.44
N PHE A 226 8.42 14.85 24.85
CA PHE A 226 7.84 13.52 24.63
C PHE A 226 8.72 12.62 23.75
N ASN A 227 9.25 13.12 22.64
CA ASN A 227 10.07 12.32 21.74
C ASN A 227 11.44 11.96 22.31
N GLU A 228 12.04 12.87 23.10
CA GLU A 228 13.30 12.62 23.81
C GLU A 228 13.12 11.46 24.80
N GLU A 229 12.04 11.46 25.58
CA GLU A 229 11.77 10.43 26.59
C GLU A 229 11.24 9.11 25.98
N ALA A 230 10.31 9.18 25.04
CA ALA A 230 9.63 7.99 24.50
C ALA A 230 10.43 7.29 23.39
N TYR A 231 11.19 8.05 22.61
CA TYR A 231 11.89 7.55 21.41
C TYR A 231 13.40 7.79 21.45
N SER A 232 13.97 8.24 22.57
CA SER A 232 15.39 8.55 22.70
C SER A 232 15.90 9.54 21.64
N ALA A 233 15.03 10.46 21.19
CA ALA A 233 15.40 11.45 20.19
C ALA A 233 16.42 12.45 20.77
N TYR A 234 17.34 12.94 19.94
CA TYR A 234 18.27 14.01 20.31
C TYR A 234 18.03 15.26 19.47
N SER A 235 18.07 16.43 20.10
CA SER A 235 17.93 17.72 19.41
C SER A 235 18.62 18.86 20.17
N ARG A 236 19.39 19.67 19.44
CA ARG A 236 20.00 20.91 19.94
C ARG A 236 19.63 22.11 19.04
N PRO A 237 19.52 23.33 19.61
CA PRO A 237 19.22 24.54 18.84
C PRO A 237 20.39 24.92 17.92
N LYS A 238 20.10 25.70 16.88
CA LYS A 238 21.13 26.29 16.00
C LYS A 238 21.98 27.30 16.77
N ALA A 239 23.28 27.34 16.48
CA ALA A 239 24.18 28.38 16.96
C ALA A 239 24.08 29.66 16.11
N ASN A 240 23.53 29.59 14.90
CA ASN A 240 23.47 30.67 13.90
C ASN A 240 24.87 31.20 13.55
N LYS A 241 25.85 30.30 13.49
CA LYS A 241 27.24 30.60 13.14
C LYS A 241 27.73 29.55 12.13
N PRO A 242 28.63 29.89 11.19
CA PRO A 242 29.21 28.91 10.29
C PRO A 242 29.89 27.79 11.07
N GLY A 243 29.63 26.54 10.67
CA GLY A 243 30.23 25.34 11.24
C GLY A 243 30.98 24.52 10.21
N THR A 244 31.81 23.60 10.70
CA THR A 244 32.50 22.59 9.88
C THR A 244 31.79 21.24 10.00
N LEU A 245 32.02 20.38 9.03
CA LEU A 245 31.53 19.00 9.04
C LEU A 245 32.71 18.06 8.77
N VAL A 246 32.99 17.18 9.73
CA VAL A 246 33.95 16.07 9.59
C VAL A 246 33.47 15.05 8.56
N SER A 247 34.35 14.13 8.16
CA SER A 247 34.00 13.06 7.22
C SER A 247 32.82 12.25 7.73
N LEU A 248 31.81 12.08 6.86
CA LEU A 248 30.65 11.25 7.17
C LEU A 248 31.02 9.77 7.21
N ASP A 249 32.02 9.35 6.42
CA ASP A 249 32.55 7.99 6.46
C ASP A 249 33.25 7.67 7.78
N GLU A 250 34.03 8.60 8.34
CA GLU A 250 34.67 8.43 9.65
C GLU A 250 33.61 8.25 10.76
N LEU A 251 32.54 9.05 10.73
CA LEU A 251 31.43 8.90 11.68
C LEU A 251 30.68 7.58 11.49
N ALA A 252 30.46 7.16 10.24
CA ALA A 252 29.85 5.87 9.92
C ALA A 252 30.70 4.69 10.43
N GLN A 253 32.02 4.76 10.26
CA GLN A 253 32.95 3.74 10.76
C GLN A 253 32.98 3.70 12.29
N LYS A 254 33.01 4.86 12.94
CA LYS A 254 32.94 4.96 14.40
C LYS A 254 31.64 4.38 14.95
N ALA A 255 30.51 4.66 14.30
CA ALA A 255 29.24 4.05 14.66
C ALA A 255 29.25 2.53 14.48
N GLN A 256 29.82 2.03 13.38
CA GLN A 256 29.96 0.59 13.14
C GLN A 256 30.81 -0.11 14.21
N GLN A 257 31.88 0.55 14.69
CA GLN A 257 32.70 0.03 15.80
C GLN A 257 31.92 -0.02 17.11
N ILE A 258 31.08 0.97 17.40
CA ILE A 258 30.24 1.00 18.61
C ILE A 258 29.15 -0.08 18.55
N TRP A 259 28.67 -0.46 17.36
CA TRP A 259 27.64 -1.48 17.16
C TRP A 259 28.18 -2.87 16.81
N ASP A 260 29.43 -3.19 17.19
CA ASP A 260 30.06 -4.48 16.97
C ASP A 260 29.98 -4.98 15.51
N GLY A 261 30.18 -4.07 14.55
CA GLY A 261 30.22 -4.37 13.12
C GLY A 261 28.91 -4.18 12.36
N SER A 262 27.82 -3.81 13.04
CA SER A 262 26.54 -3.51 12.37
C SER A 262 26.64 -2.30 11.43
N LYS A 263 26.03 -2.41 10.24
CA LYS A 263 26.19 -1.40 9.19
C LYS A 263 25.21 -0.21 9.36
N PRO A 264 25.66 1.03 9.12
CA PRO A 264 24.77 2.17 8.92
C PRO A 264 23.93 2.02 7.64
N TRP A 265 22.66 2.39 7.68
CA TRP A 265 21.79 2.45 6.49
C TRP A 265 21.41 3.87 6.10
N ALA A 266 21.50 4.83 7.03
CA ALA A 266 21.15 6.21 6.78
C ALA A 266 22.00 7.17 7.62
N ILE A 267 22.33 8.32 7.04
CA ILE A 267 22.91 9.47 7.73
C ILE A 267 21.98 10.67 7.57
N VAL A 268 21.75 11.37 8.68
CA VAL A 268 20.98 12.62 8.70
C VAL A 268 21.82 13.70 9.36
N VAL A 269 22.17 14.74 8.59
CA VAL A 269 22.81 15.94 9.13
C VAL A 269 21.73 16.96 9.44
N GLN A 270 21.58 17.32 10.72
CA GLN A 270 20.69 18.37 11.19
C GLN A 270 21.44 19.70 11.20
N HIS A 271 20.74 20.78 10.83
CA HIS A 271 21.30 22.13 10.68
C HIS A 271 22.56 22.20 9.79
N PRO A 272 22.56 21.70 8.53
CA PRO A 272 23.71 21.76 7.64
C PRO A 272 24.38 23.16 7.62
N GLY A 273 25.72 23.19 7.76
CA GLY A 273 26.54 24.40 7.72
C GLY A 273 26.56 25.25 9.01
N ASP A 274 25.83 24.85 10.06
CA ASP A 274 25.80 25.55 11.34
C ASP A 274 26.84 24.99 12.34
N ALA A 275 27.39 25.82 13.23
CA ALA A 275 28.32 25.38 14.27
C ALA A 275 27.71 24.39 15.28
N ALA A 276 26.37 24.39 15.43
CA ALA A 276 25.63 23.39 16.18
C ALA A 276 25.04 22.28 15.29
N ALA A 277 25.55 22.08 14.07
CA ALA A 277 25.18 20.95 13.23
C ALA A 277 25.53 19.62 13.92
N PHE A 278 24.67 18.62 13.79
CA PHE A 278 24.95 17.28 14.33
C PHE A 278 24.54 16.20 13.33
N VAL A 279 25.26 15.09 13.36
CA VAL A 279 25.09 13.97 12.44
C VAL A 279 24.45 12.82 13.19
N THR A 280 23.29 12.37 12.72
CA THR A 280 22.64 11.15 13.22
C THR A 280 22.95 10.02 12.26
N VAL A 281 23.67 9.00 12.75
CA VAL A 281 23.92 7.76 12.01
C VAL A 281 22.93 6.71 12.50
N TYR A 282 22.12 6.17 11.59
CA TYR A 282 21.13 5.13 11.91
C TYR A 282 21.65 3.74 11.56
N GLN A 283 21.50 2.81 12.49
CA GLN A 283 21.81 1.39 12.30
C GLN A 283 20.76 0.74 11.40
N SER A 284 21.19 -0.15 10.51
CA SER A 284 20.30 -0.96 9.66
C SER A 284 19.30 -1.75 10.54
N PHE A 285 18.01 -1.68 10.19
CA PHE A 285 16.90 -2.32 10.92
C PHE A 285 16.30 -3.50 10.14
N ASP A 286 16.94 -3.93 9.06
CA ASP A 286 16.32 -4.79 8.06
C ASP A 286 15.91 -6.18 8.57
N LEU A 287 16.45 -6.56 9.73
CA LEU A 287 16.22 -7.84 10.41
C LEU A 287 15.19 -7.74 11.56
N GLY A 288 14.84 -6.54 12.01
CA GLY A 288 13.97 -6.32 13.17
C GLY A 288 12.51 -6.08 12.82
N ILE A 289 11.59 -6.65 13.61
CA ILE A 289 10.15 -6.32 13.53
C ILE A 289 9.87 -4.97 14.18
N VAL A 290 10.57 -4.64 15.27
CA VAL A 290 10.41 -3.35 15.95
C VAL A 290 10.97 -2.26 15.07
N ARG A 291 10.16 -1.23 14.75
CA ARG A 291 10.60 -0.03 14.04
C ARG A 291 11.45 0.88 14.95
N SER A 292 12.59 0.36 15.39
CA SER A 292 13.65 1.08 16.08
C SER A 292 14.90 0.98 15.22
N ALA A 293 15.44 2.11 14.80
CA ALA A 293 16.80 2.14 14.30
C ALA A 293 17.61 2.79 15.40
N PRO A 294 18.37 2.02 16.20
CA PRO A 294 19.35 2.59 17.09
C PRO A 294 20.20 3.60 16.32
N ALA A 295 20.45 4.73 16.97
CA ALA A 295 21.09 5.87 16.35
C ALA A 295 22.17 6.42 17.27
N ILE A 296 23.27 6.85 16.66
CA ILE A 296 24.31 7.59 17.37
C ILE A 296 24.32 9.00 16.79
N HIS A 297 24.31 9.98 17.69
CA HIS A 297 24.36 11.39 17.36
C HIS A 297 25.77 11.89 17.63
N PHE A 298 26.41 12.43 16.59
CA PHE A 298 27.74 13.00 16.65
C PHE A 298 27.68 14.51 16.45
N ASP A 299 28.57 15.22 17.13
CA ASP A 299 28.85 16.61 16.82
C ASP A 299 29.48 16.71 15.42
N ALA A 300 28.92 17.55 14.55
CA ALA A 300 29.38 17.61 13.17
C ALA A 300 30.81 18.16 13.03
N ALA A 301 31.26 19.04 13.92
CA ALA A 301 32.55 19.70 13.81
C ALA A 301 33.69 18.88 14.44
N THR A 302 33.39 18.16 15.52
CA THR A 302 34.40 17.43 16.31
C THR A 302 34.33 15.90 16.17
N GLY A 303 33.21 15.36 15.69
CA GLY A 303 32.95 13.92 15.69
C GLY A 303 32.81 13.31 17.09
N ALA A 304 32.65 14.14 18.12
CA ALA A 304 32.36 13.70 19.48
C ALA A 304 30.97 13.05 19.54
N VAL A 305 30.82 11.97 20.31
CA VAL A 305 29.51 11.35 20.56
C VAL A 305 28.72 12.27 21.49
N LEU A 306 27.57 12.76 21.02
CA LEU A 306 26.66 13.60 21.79
C LEU A 306 25.62 12.78 22.53
N HIS A 307 25.07 11.77 21.86
CA HIS A 307 24.02 10.91 22.39
C HIS A 307 24.03 9.56 21.69
N GLN A 308 23.78 8.49 22.45
CA GLN A 308 23.51 7.16 21.89
C GLN A 308 22.08 6.80 22.27
N SER A 309 21.29 6.36 21.30
CA SER A 309 19.92 5.94 21.57
C SER A 309 19.91 4.78 22.57
N HIS A 310 19.16 4.93 23.65
CA HIS A 310 18.90 3.85 24.60
C HIS A 310 17.64 3.06 24.20
N GLU A 311 17.41 1.92 24.85
CA GLU A 311 16.20 1.13 24.64
C GLU A 311 14.94 1.97 24.89
N MET A 312 14.00 1.91 23.95
CA MET A 312 12.72 2.60 24.11
C MET A 312 11.94 2.04 25.30
N ARG A 313 11.11 2.88 25.91
CA ARG A 313 10.19 2.44 26.96
C ARG A 313 9.27 1.30 26.46
N PRO A 314 8.82 0.37 27.32
CA PRO A 314 8.03 -0.79 26.91
C PRO A 314 6.80 -0.46 26.05
N ILE A 315 6.07 0.61 26.40
CA ILE A 315 4.89 1.06 25.64
C ILE A 315 5.29 1.52 24.22
N ALA A 316 6.37 2.30 24.10
CA ALA A 316 6.88 2.73 22.80
C ALA A 316 7.39 1.53 21.99
N GLN A 317 8.05 0.56 22.64
CA GLN A 317 8.50 -0.67 21.99
C GLN A 317 7.32 -1.51 21.46
N ALA A 318 6.25 -1.70 22.24
CA ALA A 318 5.04 -2.41 21.82
C ALA A 318 4.35 -1.70 20.65
N GLN A 319 4.25 -0.36 20.70
CA GLN A 319 3.72 0.46 19.62
C GLN A 319 4.55 0.30 18.34
N ARG A 320 5.88 0.30 18.44
CA ARG A 320 6.80 0.12 17.30
C ARG A 320 6.80 -1.30 16.75
N PHE A 321 6.59 -2.31 17.59
CA PHE A 321 6.38 -3.68 17.17
C PHE A 321 5.10 -3.83 16.33
N LEU A 322 3.97 -3.34 16.85
CA LEU A 322 2.69 -3.36 16.12
C LEU A 322 2.77 -2.56 14.81
N SER A 323 3.45 -1.42 14.84
CA SER A 323 3.70 -0.62 13.63
C SER A 323 4.55 -1.38 12.61
N GLY A 324 5.60 -2.06 13.05
CA GLY A 324 6.47 -2.83 12.17
C GLY A 324 5.77 -4.06 11.56
N MET A 325 4.93 -4.75 12.33
CA MET A 325 4.07 -5.83 11.80
C MET A 325 3.08 -5.34 10.74
N HIS A 326 2.62 -4.10 10.83
CA HIS A 326 1.72 -3.50 9.84
C HIS A 326 2.46 -3.02 8.58
N GLN A 327 3.65 -2.43 8.75
CA GLN A 327 4.41 -1.83 7.65
C GLN A 327 5.27 -2.83 6.88
N ILE A 328 5.55 -4.00 7.46
CA ILE A 328 6.14 -5.18 6.77
C ILE A 328 7.48 -4.83 6.11
N GLN A 329 8.28 -3.98 6.77
CA GLN A 329 9.54 -3.48 6.22
C GLN A 329 10.70 -4.47 6.36
N PHE A 330 10.53 -5.56 7.12
CA PHE A 330 11.54 -6.60 7.31
C PHE A 330 11.91 -7.30 5.99
N ARG A 331 13.17 -7.75 5.86
CA ARG A 331 13.69 -8.48 4.69
C ARG A 331 13.30 -9.96 4.73
N HIS A 332 12.02 -10.26 4.50
CA HIS A 332 11.52 -11.64 4.45
C HIS A 332 10.49 -11.85 3.34
N TRP A 333 10.94 -12.32 2.18
CA TRP A 333 10.13 -12.45 0.97
C TRP A 333 8.90 -13.38 1.14
N MET A 334 9.07 -14.53 1.79
CA MET A 334 7.94 -15.45 2.04
C MET A 334 6.85 -14.82 2.91
N LEU A 335 7.23 -14.13 3.98
CA LEU A 335 6.28 -13.48 4.88
C LEU A 335 5.57 -12.32 4.16
N ARG A 336 6.25 -11.57 3.30
CA ARG A 336 5.61 -10.57 2.44
C ARG A 336 4.62 -11.19 1.46
N ALA A 337 4.96 -12.30 0.83
CA ALA A 337 4.03 -13.03 -0.03
C ALA A 337 2.79 -13.50 0.75
N LEU A 338 2.97 -13.97 1.98
CA LEU A 338 1.85 -14.33 2.87
C LEU A 338 0.98 -13.11 3.22
N TYR A 339 1.59 -11.98 3.59
CA TYR A 339 0.85 -10.74 3.88
C TYR A 339 0.09 -10.22 2.65
N PHE A 340 0.70 -10.30 1.47
CA PHE A 340 0.04 -9.95 0.22
C PHE A 340 -1.16 -10.87 -0.06
N ALA A 341 -1.00 -12.18 0.09
CA ALA A 341 -2.09 -13.14 -0.06
C ALA A 341 -3.23 -12.91 0.95
N LEU A 342 -2.89 -12.65 2.21
CA LEU A 342 -3.86 -12.32 3.26
C LEU A 342 -4.57 -10.98 3.01
N GLY A 343 -3.87 -9.99 2.47
CA GLY A 343 -4.46 -8.72 2.01
C GLY A 343 -5.47 -8.91 0.88
N LEU A 344 -5.12 -9.72 -0.14
CA LEU A 344 -6.05 -10.12 -1.20
C LEU A 344 -7.25 -10.89 -0.65
N PHE A 345 -7.03 -11.74 0.36
CA PHE A 345 -8.10 -12.46 1.05
C PHE A 345 -9.06 -11.51 1.77
N GLY A 346 -8.54 -10.44 2.39
CA GLY A 346 -9.36 -9.34 2.92
C GLY A 346 -10.20 -8.65 1.83
N CYS A 347 -9.64 -8.45 0.64
CA CYS A 347 -10.40 -7.92 -0.50
C CYS A 347 -11.54 -8.88 -0.93
N VAL A 348 -11.27 -10.17 -0.99
CA VAL A 348 -12.28 -11.21 -1.30
C VAL A 348 -13.36 -11.27 -0.21
N LEU A 349 -13.00 -11.14 1.06
CA LEU A 349 -13.95 -11.10 2.18
C LEU A 349 -14.95 -9.95 2.01
N ILE A 350 -14.47 -8.75 1.69
CA ILE A 350 -15.31 -7.57 1.49
C ILE A 350 -16.19 -7.73 0.24
N LEU A 351 -15.60 -8.19 -0.88
CA LEU A 351 -16.33 -8.44 -2.13
C LEU A 351 -17.47 -9.45 -1.92
N THR A 352 -17.18 -10.58 -1.27
CA THR A 352 -18.19 -11.61 -0.99
C THR A 352 -19.29 -11.12 -0.07
N GLY A 353 -19.00 -10.20 0.86
CA GLY A 353 -20.00 -9.52 1.68
C GLY A 353 -21.01 -8.72 0.84
N PHE A 354 -20.51 -7.93 -0.13
CA PHE A 354 -21.38 -7.22 -1.08
C PHE A 354 -22.22 -8.18 -1.92
N LEU A 355 -21.59 -9.22 -2.50
CA LEU A 355 -22.27 -10.19 -3.34
C LEU A 355 -23.37 -10.93 -2.58
N PHE A 356 -23.11 -11.32 -1.33
CA PHE A 356 -24.10 -11.96 -0.48
C PHE A 356 -25.30 -11.05 -0.18
N TRP A 357 -25.03 -9.78 0.14
CA TRP A 357 -26.09 -8.78 0.37
C TRP A 357 -26.97 -8.59 -0.85
N LEU A 358 -26.35 -8.46 -2.03
CA LEU A 358 -27.04 -8.28 -3.32
C LEU A 358 -27.90 -9.49 -3.65
N GLN A 359 -27.35 -10.72 -3.57
CA GLN A 359 -28.08 -11.94 -3.89
C GLN A 359 -29.29 -12.15 -2.98
N SER A 360 -29.14 -11.86 -1.68
CA SER A 360 -30.20 -12.06 -0.69
C SER A 360 -31.39 -11.10 -0.87
N ARG A 361 -31.17 -9.91 -1.45
CA ARG A 361 -32.19 -8.84 -1.54
C ARG A 361 -32.68 -8.55 -2.95
N ARG A 362 -31.98 -9.02 -3.99
CA ARG A 362 -32.34 -8.74 -5.40
C ARG A 362 -33.78 -9.10 -5.74
N ARG A 363 -34.24 -10.31 -5.38
CA ARG A 363 -35.62 -10.76 -5.67
C ARG A 363 -36.67 -9.91 -4.96
N ARG A 364 -36.45 -9.64 -3.68
CA ARG A 364 -37.39 -8.88 -2.83
C ARG A 364 -37.49 -7.43 -3.28
N HIS A 365 -36.37 -6.75 -3.49
CA HIS A 365 -36.38 -5.35 -3.91
C HIS A 365 -36.91 -5.17 -5.34
N ALA A 366 -36.69 -6.15 -6.23
CA ALA A 366 -37.32 -6.15 -7.55
C ALA A 366 -38.85 -6.25 -7.44
N ALA A 367 -39.37 -7.11 -6.56
CA ALA A 367 -40.81 -7.20 -6.31
C ALA A 367 -41.39 -5.94 -5.64
N GLU A 368 -40.62 -5.27 -4.77
CA GLU A 368 -41.02 -4.04 -4.08
C GLU A 368 -40.72 -2.74 -4.87
N GLY A 369 -40.14 -2.84 -6.09
CA GLY A 369 -39.78 -1.68 -6.92
C GLY A 369 -38.71 -0.74 -6.31
N ARG A 370 -37.92 -1.21 -5.34
CA ARG A 370 -36.96 -0.36 -4.58
C ARG A 370 -35.60 -0.23 -5.28
N PRO A 371 -35.04 0.98 -5.45
CA PRO A 371 -33.78 1.18 -6.18
C PRO A 371 -32.53 0.76 -5.39
N GLY A 372 -32.65 0.42 -4.10
CA GLY A 372 -31.50 0.20 -3.21
C GLY A 372 -30.51 -0.87 -3.70
N VAL A 373 -30.98 -1.94 -4.36
CA VAL A 373 -30.07 -2.97 -4.91
C VAL A 373 -29.22 -2.41 -6.04
N ARG A 374 -29.78 -1.54 -6.89
CA ARG A 374 -29.05 -0.92 -8.01
C ARG A 374 -27.95 0.02 -7.52
N VAL A 375 -28.24 0.81 -6.47
CA VAL A 375 -27.25 1.70 -5.85
C VAL A 375 -26.09 0.88 -5.26
N VAL A 376 -26.41 -0.11 -4.43
CA VAL A 376 -25.38 -0.96 -3.81
C VAL A 376 -24.59 -1.74 -4.86
N GLU A 377 -25.23 -2.21 -5.93
CA GLU A 377 -24.54 -2.91 -7.01
C GLU A 377 -23.56 -1.98 -7.74
N ALA A 378 -23.97 -0.77 -8.09
CA ALA A 378 -23.07 0.20 -8.73
C ALA A 378 -21.89 0.57 -7.83
N VAL A 379 -22.15 0.78 -6.53
CA VAL A 379 -21.11 1.04 -5.54
C VAL A 379 -20.18 -0.16 -5.41
N ALA A 380 -20.70 -1.38 -5.28
CA ALA A 380 -19.90 -2.59 -5.14
C ALA A 380 -19.02 -2.85 -6.36
N VAL A 381 -19.55 -2.71 -7.57
CA VAL A 381 -18.76 -2.89 -8.80
C VAL A 381 -17.66 -1.84 -8.90
N GLY A 382 -18.00 -0.56 -8.76
CA GLY A 382 -17.03 0.55 -8.89
C GLY A 382 -15.99 0.58 -7.77
N SER A 383 -16.35 0.22 -6.54
CA SER A 383 -15.41 0.17 -5.42
C SER A 383 -14.50 -1.05 -5.44
N THR A 384 -14.91 -2.15 -6.07
CA THR A 384 -14.12 -3.39 -6.13
C THR A 384 -13.40 -3.57 -7.45
N ALA A 385 -14.10 -3.95 -8.52
CA ALA A 385 -13.50 -4.10 -9.85
C ALA A 385 -13.02 -2.75 -10.40
N GLY A 386 -13.77 -1.68 -10.15
CA GLY A 386 -13.47 -0.35 -10.69
C GLY A 386 -12.15 0.25 -10.18
N ILE A 387 -11.82 0.10 -8.89
CA ILE A 387 -10.54 0.59 -8.36
C ILE A 387 -9.34 -0.22 -8.89
N ILE A 388 -9.55 -1.51 -9.21
CA ILE A 388 -8.52 -2.35 -9.85
C ILE A 388 -8.29 -1.86 -11.29
N VAL A 389 -9.36 -1.58 -12.05
CA VAL A 389 -9.27 -0.95 -13.39
C VAL A 389 -8.48 0.35 -13.31
N ALA A 390 -8.82 1.23 -12.35
CA ALA A 390 -8.13 2.51 -12.16
C ALA A 390 -6.64 2.34 -11.83
N SER A 391 -6.30 1.38 -10.97
CA SER A 391 -4.91 1.10 -10.56
C SER A 391 -4.06 0.62 -11.74
N ILE A 392 -4.61 -0.22 -12.62
CA ILE A 392 -3.88 -0.70 -13.81
C ILE A 392 -3.82 0.41 -14.86
N SER A 393 -4.87 1.19 -15.04
CA SER A 393 -4.85 2.37 -15.94
C SER A 393 -3.78 3.38 -15.53
N PHE A 394 -3.56 3.58 -14.23
CA PHE A 394 -2.45 4.38 -13.70
C PHE A 394 -1.08 3.84 -14.15
N MET A 395 -0.87 2.52 -14.06
CA MET A 395 0.35 1.85 -14.51
C MET A 395 0.54 1.91 -16.04
N VAL A 396 -0.53 1.68 -16.81
CA VAL A 396 -0.54 1.80 -18.27
C VAL A 396 -0.19 3.23 -18.69
N THR A 397 -0.81 4.22 -18.06
CA THR A 397 -0.56 5.64 -18.34
C THR A 397 0.90 6.01 -18.10
N ASN A 398 1.50 5.52 -17.02
CA ASN A 398 2.91 5.73 -16.72
C ASN A 398 3.84 5.20 -17.82
N ARG A 399 3.51 4.07 -18.48
CA ARG A 399 4.30 3.56 -19.61
C ARG A 399 4.09 4.36 -20.90
N ILE A 400 2.91 4.94 -21.09
CA ILE A 400 2.58 5.73 -22.30
C ILE A 400 3.16 7.15 -22.22
N LEU A 401 3.14 7.78 -21.04
CA LEU A 401 3.57 9.17 -20.87
C LEU A 401 5.10 9.32 -20.95
N PRO A 402 5.64 10.12 -21.88
CA PRO A 402 7.06 10.43 -21.96
C PRO A 402 7.61 11.06 -20.68
N LEU A 403 8.90 10.86 -20.40
CA LEU A 403 9.56 11.53 -19.27
C LEU A 403 9.56 13.06 -19.47
N GLY A 404 9.30 13.80 -18.39
CA GLY A 404 9.27 15.27 -18.41
C GLY A 404 8.04 15.90 -19.07
N VAL A 405 7.06 15.11 -19.55
CA VAL A 405 5.85 15.66 -20.17
C VAL A 405 5.06 16.51 -19.18
N SER A 406 4.64 17.68 -19.63
CA SER A 406 3.69 18.55 -18.93
C SER A 406 2.61 18.97 -19.92
N VAL A 407 1.34 18.83 -19.53
CA VAL A 407 0.19 19.18 -20.36
C VAL A 407 -0.61 20.23 -19.63
N MET A 408 -0.77 21.42 -20.24
CA MET A 408 -1.48 22.55 -19.62
C MET A 408 -0.95 22.92 -18.22
N GLY A 409 0.37 22.80 -18.01
CA GLY A 409 1.02 23.05 -16.72
C GLY A 409 0.86 21.92 -15.68
N ILE A 410 0.21 20.82 -16.03
CA ILE A 410 0.08 19.64 -15.17
C ILE A 410 1.26 18.72 -15.44
N GLU A 411 2.08 18.50 -14.42
CA GLU A 411 3.22 17.58 -14.47
C GLU A 411 2.80 16.13 -14.70
N ARG A 412 3.72 15.33 -15.26
CA ARG A 412 3.55 13.90 -15.54
C ARG A 412 2.92 13.12 -14.40
N TYR A 413 3.44 13.23 -13.18
CA TYR A 413 2.92 12.47 -12.04
C TYR A 413 1.45 12.82 -11.74
N ALA A 414 1.07 14.08 -11.94
CA ALA A 414 -0.29 14.53 -11.69
C ALA A 414 -1.25 14.05 -12.79
N LEU A 415 -0.78 13.96 -14.05
CA LEU A 415 -1.55 13.35 -15.14
C LEU A 415 -1.87 11.88 -14.84
N GLU A 416 -0.90 11.11 -14.35
CA GLU A 416 -1.14 9.72 -13.92
C GLU A 416 -2.25 9.64 -12.87
N ILE A 417 -2.22 10.53 -11.86
CA ILE A 417 -3.22 10.62 -10.80
C ILE A 417 -4.60 11.02 -11.34
N TRP A 418 -4.67 11.99 -12.25
CA TRP A 418 -5.92 12.39 -12.89
C TRP A 418 -6.55 11.22 -13.65
N VAL A 419 -5.76 10.48 -14.43
CA VAL A 419 -6.26 9.30 -15.15
C VAL A 419 -6.79 8.26 -14.18
N PHE A 420 -6.10 7.99 -13.07
CA PHE A 420 -6.60 7.09 -12.03
C PHE A 420 -8.01 7.49 -11.57
N TYR A 421 -8.20 8.74 -11.13
CA TYR A 421 -9.49 9.18 -10.57
C TYR A 421 -10.59 9.27 -11.63
N LEU A 422 -10.29 9.73 -12.85
CA LEU A 422 -11.25 9.82 -13.94
C LEU A 422 -11.71 8.44 -14.40
N VAL A 423 -10.78 7.48 -14.53
CA VAL A 423 -11.12 6.08 -14.83
C VAL A 423 -11.94 5.48 -13.70
N TRP A 424 -11.57 5.75 -12.44
CA TRP A 424 -12.33 5.23 -11.31
C TRP A 424 -13.77 5.77 -11.30
N LEU A 425 -13.97 7.08 -11.51
CA LEU A 425 -15.29 7.69 -11.64
C LEU A 425 -16.08 7.10 -12.82
N ALA A 426 -15.42 6.89 -13.96
CA ALA A 426 -16.03 6.26 -15.13
C ALA A 426 -16.49 4.82 -14.84
N THR A 427 -15.81 4.09 -13.96
CA THR A 427 -16.24 2.74 -13.57
C THR A 427 -17.54 2.75 -12.76
N PHE A 428 -17.75 3.74 -11.89
CA PHE A 428 -19.04 3.92 -11.20
C PHE A 428 -20.15 4.31 -12.19
N ALA A 429 -19.86 5.22 -13.11
CA ALA A 429 -20.81 5.63 -14.14
C ALA A 429 -21.22 4.45 -15.05
N HIS A 430 -20.23 3.64 -15.47
CA HIS A 430 -20.47 2.40 -16.21
C HIS A 430 -21.36 1.43 -15.44
N ALA A 431 -21.08 1.20 -14.15
CA ALA A 431 -21.88 0.31 -13.32
C ALA A 431 -23.31 0.81 -13.09
N TRP A 432 -23.49 2.14 -13.04
CA TRP A 432 -24.81 2.76 -12.94
C TRP A 432 -25.65 2.62 -14.21
N TRP A 433 -25.04 2.84 -15.38
CA TRP A 433 -25.73 2.79 -16.68
C TRP A 433 -25.93 1.39 -17.23
N ARG A 434 -25.00 0.46 -16.97
CA ARG A 434 -25.07 -0.92 -17.48
C ARG A 434 -24.85 -1.95 -16.37
N PRO A 435 -25.73 -2.02 -15.35
CA PRO A 435 -25.53 -2.88 -14.17
C PRO A 435 -25.40 -4.37 -14.52
N GLN A 436 -26.13 -4.85 -15.52
CA GLN A 436 -26.07 -6.26 -15.95
C GLN A 436 -24.70 -6.62 -16.52
N ALA A 437 -24.13 -5.78 -17.39
CA ALA A 437 -22.82 -6.02 -17.99
C ALA A 437 -21.65 -5.53 -17.12
N ALA A 438 -21.91 -4.86 -16.00
CA ALA A 438 -20.91 -4.08 -15.27
C ALA A 438 -19.76 -4.96 -14.74
N TRP A 439 -20.10 -6.07 -14.09
CA TRP A 439 -19.12 -7.02 -13.55
C TRP A 439 -18.26 -7.64 -14.67
N ALA A 440 -18.90 -8.23 -15.68
CA ALA A 440 -18.19 -8.87 -16.77
C ALA A 440 -17.32 -7.89 -17.58
N GLY A 441 -17.85 -6.70 -17.85
CA GLY A 441 -17.17 -5.65 -18.59
C GLY A 441 -15.94 -5.10 -17.87
N GLN A 442 -16.05 -4.82 -16.56
CA GLN A 442 -14.89 -4.35 -15.78
C GLN A 442 -13.86 -5.46 -15.59
N CYS A 443 -14.25 -6.72 -15.37
CA CYS A 443 -13.31 -7.84 -15.35
C CYS A 443 -12.57 -8.01 -16.69
N LEU A 444 -13.25 -7.81 -17.82
CA LEU A 444 -12.60 -7.83 -19.14
C LEU A 444 -11.64 -6.66 -19.30
N ALA A 445 -12.02 -5.45 -18.84
CA ALA A 445 -11.15 -4.28 -18.85
C ALA A 445 -9.88 -4.51 -18.01
N ILE A 446 -10.00 -5.10 -16.81
CA ILE A 446 -8.85 -5.52 -15.98
C ILE A 446 -7.93 -6.44 -16.78
N ALA A 447 -8.49 -7.47 -17.44
CA ALA A 447 -7.69 -8.41 -18.21
C ALA A 447 -6.95 -7.76 -19.38
N ALA A 448 -7.64 -6.94 -20.17
CA ALA A 448 -7.05 -6.24 -21.30
C ALA A 448 -5.96 -5.25 -20.86
N LEU A 449 -6.24 -4.43 -19.84
CA LEU A 449 -5.30 -3.43 -19.34
C LEU A 449 -4.07 -4.05 -18.69
N ALA A 450 -4.21 -5.16 -17.98
CA ALA A 450 -3.07 -5.82 -17.35
C ALA A 450 -2.13 -6.46 -18.39
N VAL A 451 -2.67 -7.10 -19.42
CA VAL A 451 -1.85 -7.59 -20.56
C VAL A 451 -1.19 -6.42 -21.30
N LEU A 452 -1.94 -5.34 -21.52
CA LEU A 452 -1.41 -4.13 -22.14
C LEU A 452 -0.28 -3.51 -21.31
N ALA A 453 -0.39 -3.45 -19.99
CA ALA A 453 0.66 -2.93 -19.11
C ALA A 453 1.97 -3.71 -19.27
N VAL A 454 1.91 -5.04 -19.29
CA VAL A 454 3.09 -5.91 -19.50
C VAL A 454 3.68 -5.72 -20.89
N ALA A 455 2.83 -5.66 -21.92
CA ALA A 455 3.26 -5.41 -23.30
C ALA A 455 3.93 -4.03 -23.44
N LEU A 456 3.37 -2.99 -22.83
CA LEU A 456 3.95 -1.65 -22.82
C LEU A 456 5.25 -1.60 -22.03
N ASN A 457 5.38 -2.33 -20.92
CA ASN A 457 6.65 -2.43 -20.19
C ASN A 457 7.74 -2.99 -21.11
N TRP A 458 7.45 -4.07 -21.84
CA TRP A 458 8.37 -4.61 -22.84
C TRP A 458 8.72 -3.56 -23.90
N VAL A 459 7.72 -3.00 -24.59
CA VAL A 459 7.97 -2.08 -25.73
C VAL A 459 8.73 -0.81 -25.30
N THR A 460 8.46 -0.28 -24.11
CA THR A 460 9.01 1.02 -23.67
C THR A 460 10.36 0.90 -22.96
N THR A 461 10.71 -0.27 -22.42
CA THR A 461 11.94 -0.45 -21.63
C THR A 461 12.89 -1.51 -22.21
N GLY A 462 12.41 -2.39 -23.08
CA GLY A 462 13.13 -3.57 -23.54
C GLY A 462 13.19 -4.70 -22.50
N ASP A 463 12.64 -4.51 -21.30
CA ASP A 463 12.60 -5.53 -20.24
C ASP A 463 11.30 -6.34 -20.34
N HIS A 464 11.29 -7.33 -21.23
CA HIS A 464 10.22 -8.32 -21.28
C HIS A 464 10.39 -9.39 -20.19
N LEU A 465 9.30 -10.12 -19.92
CA LEU A 465 9.22 -11.11 -18.84
C LEU A 465 10.39 -12.13 -18.82
N LEU A 466 10.77 -12.69 -19.98
CA LEU A 466 11.89 -13.64 -20.07
C LEU A 466 13.24 -13.01 -19.67
N ARG A 467 13.47 -11.74 -20.00
CA ARG A 467 14.67 -11.01 -19.59
C ARG A 467 14.64 -10.71 -18.09
N SER A 468 13.50 -10.24 -17.58
CA SER A 468 13.38 -9.89 -16.16
C SER A 468 13.49 -11.11 -15.23
N ILE A 469 13.20 -12.32 -15.71
CA ILE A 469 13.40 -13.57 -14.95
C ILE A 469 14.87 -14.01 -14.97
N SER A 470 15.55 -13.86 -16.11
CA SER A 470 16.95 -14.29 -16.28
C SER A 470 17.95 -13.36 -15.58
N VAL A 471 17.59 -12.10 -15.38
CA VAL A 471 18.45 -11.09 -14.75
C VAL A 471 17.99 -10.81 -13.33
N SER A 472 18.81 -11.17 -12.33
CA SER A 472 18.44 -11.14 -10.91
C SER A 472 17.98 -9.77 -10.40
N HIS A 473 18.65 -8.68 -10.81
CA HIS A 473 18.25 -7.34 -10.39
C HIS A 473 16.90 -6.91 -10.98
N LEU A 474 16.38 -7.58 -12.01
CA LEU A 474 15.07 -7.31 -12.62
C LEU A 474 13.94 -8.17 -12.04
N TRP A 475 14.20 -9.06 -11.07
CA TRP A 475 13.16 -9.90 -10.46
C TRP A 475 11.95 -9.12 -9.91
N PRO A 476 12.11 -7.92 -9.30
CA PRO A 476 10.97 -7.07 -8.96
C PRO A 476 10.05 -6.73 -10.12
N VAL A 477 10.62 -6.45 -11.30
CA VAL A 477 9.86 -6.16 -12.51
C VAL A 477 9.11 -7.43 -12.97
N ALA A 478 9.79 -8.58 -12.96
CA ALA A 478 9.17 -9.87 -13.27
C ALA A 478 8.00 -10.18 -12.33
N GLY A 479 8.15 -9.92 -11.03
CA GLY A 479 7.12 -10.13 -10.02
C GLY A 479 5.86 -9.31 -10.29
N VAL A 480 6.02 -8.04 -10.66
CA VAL A 480 4.90 -7.17 -11.04
C VAL A 480 4.23 -7.66 -12.34
N ASP A 481 5.00 -8.03 -13.35
CA ASP A 481 4.47 -8.58 -14.60
C ASP A 481 3.71 -9.90 -14.38
N PHE A 482 4.23 -10.80 -13.55
CA PHE A 482 3.53 -12.02 -13.15
C PHE A 482 2.23 -11.72 -12.41
N GLY A 483 2.23 -10.76 -11.48
CA GLY A 483 1.04 -10.31 -10.77
C GLY A 483 -0.04 -9.79 -11.73
N LEU A 484 0.36 -8.97 -12.71
CA LEU A 484 -0.53 -8.45 -13.75
C LEU A 484 -1.11 -9.58 -14.63
N LEU A 485 -0.28 -10.54 -15.06
CA LEU A 485 -0.74 -11.66 -15.88
C LEU A 485 -1.64 -12.65 -15.13
N ALA A 486 -1.36 -12.89 -13.85
CA ALA A 486 -2.21 -13.70 -12.98
C ALA A 486 -3.58 -13.02 -12.76
N LEU A 487 -3.57 -11.70 -12.54
CA LEU A 487 -4.78 -10.89 -12.44
C LEU A 487 -5.57 -10.91 -13.76
N ALA A 488 -4.89 -10.75 -14.90
CA ALA A 488 -5.53 -10.83 -16.21
C ALA A 488 -6.21 -12.18 -16.45
N SER A 489 -5.50 -13.28 -16.17
CA SER A 489 -6.01 -14.64 -16.35
C SER A 489 -7.25 -14.88 -15.47
N THR A 490 -7.19 -14.45 -14.22
CA THR A 490 -8.29 -14.58 -13.26
C THR A 490 -9.49 -13.73 -13.69
N ALA A 491 -9.28 -12.45 -14.01
CA ALA A 491 -10.34 -11.54 -14.40
C ALA A 491 -11.00 -11.95 -15.72
N PHE A 492 -10.23 -12.45 -16.69
CA PHE A 492 -10.76 -13.00 -17.94
C PHE A 492 -11.61 -14.25 -17.68
N GLY A 493 -11.14 -15.17 -16.85
CA GLY A 493 -11.89 -16.36 -16.43
C GLY A 493 -13.23 -16.01 -15.78
N VAL A 494 -13.22 -15.06 -14.84
CA VAL A 494 -14.42 -14.55 -14.16
C VAL A 494 -15.37 -13.88 -15.16
N SER A 495 -14.86 -13.02 -16.05
CA SER A 495 -15.67 -12.37 -17.08
C SER A 495 -16.37 -13.40 -18.00
N ARG A 496 -15.63 -14.41 -18.47
CA ARG A 496 -16.19 -15.49 -19.29
C ARG A 496 -17.24 -16.31 -18.54
N TRP A 497 -17.02 -16.57 -17.25
CA TRP A 497 -18.00 -17.27 -16.42
C TRP A 497 -19.30 -16.45 -16.26
N LEU A 498 -19.19 -15.15 -15.96
CA LEU A 498 -20.33 -14.24 -15.83
C LEU A 498 -21.13 -14.13 -17.14
N LEU A 499 -20.46 -13.91 -18.27
CA LEU A 499 -21.12 -13.79 -19.58
C LEU A 499 -21.83 -15.10 -20.01
N ARG A 500 -21.30 -16.25 -19.60
CA ARG A 500 -21.95 -17.55 -19.85
C ARG A 500 -23.17 -17.75 -18.96
N ALA A 501 -23.10 -17.31 -17.70
CA ALA A 501 -24.22 -17.39 -16.75
C ALA A 501 -25.41 -16.49 -17.14
N GLU A 502 -25.16 -15.41 -17.89
CA GLU A 502 -26.18 -14.49 -18.39
C GLU A 502 -26.84 -14.93 -19.71
N ARG A 503 -26.32 -15.97 -20.39
CA ARG A 503 -26.99 -16.50 -21.59
C ARG A 503 -28.30 -17.20 -21.17
N PRO A 504 -29.47 -16.78 -21.69
CA PRO A 504 -30.71 -17.48 -21.41
C PRO A 504 -30.61 -18.93 -21.90
N ALA A 505 -31.07 -19.88 -21.08
CA ALA A 505 -31.13 -21.30 -21.38
C ALA A 505 -32.18 -21.67 -22.46
N GLY A 506 -32.37 -20.80 -23.45
CA GLY A 506 -33.42 -20.89 -24.46
C GLY A 506 -32.91 -20.48 -25.84
N ALA A 507 -31.92 -21.22 -26.36
CA ALA A 507 -31.74 -21.37 -27.80
C ALA A 507 -31.97 -22.86 -28.10
N ILE A 508 -33.25 -23.24 -28.09
CA ILE A 508 -33.72 -24.52 -28.60
C ILE A 508 -33.40 -24.53 -30.10
N ALA A 509 -32.59 -25.49 -30.55
CA ALA A 509 -32.55 -25.84 -31.97
C ALA A 509 -33.97 -26.29 -32.38
N PRO A 510 -34.54 -25.81 -33.50
CA PRO A 510 -35.86 -26.23 -33.93
C PRO A 510 -35.86 -27.75 -34.10
N GLY A 511 -36.74 -28.43 -33.35
CA GLY A 511 -36.97 -29.86 -33.52
C GLY A 511 -37.47 -30.13 -34.92
N PHE A 512 -36.77 -30.99 -35.66
CA PHE A 512 -37.34 -31.65 -36.82
C PHE A 512 -38.37 -32.69 -36.33
N SER A 513 -39.58 -32.23 -36.04
CA SER A 513 -40.76 -33.08 -36.08
C SER A 513 -41.17 -33.23 -37.56
N ARG A 514 -40.67 -34.28 -38.23
CA ARG A 514 -41.35 -34.83 -39.41
C ARG A 514 -42.22 -35.98 -38.93
N ALA A 515 -43.49 -35.69 -38.70
CA ALA A 515 -44.57 -36.65 -38.79
C ALA A 515 -45.57 -36.12 -39.83
N GLY A 516 -45.85 -36.93 -40.85
CA GLY A 516 -46.73 -36.61 -41.96
C GLY A 516 -46.73 -37.75 -42.96
N SER A 517 -47.49 -38.80 -42.63
CA SER A 517 -47.93 -39.89 -43.49
C SER A 517 -48.72 -39.38 -44.71
N HIS A 518 -48.54 -40.02 -45.87
CA HIS A 518 -49.56 -40.52 -46.81
C HIS A 518 -48.90 -40.83 -48.17
N GLY A 519 -49.07 -42.06 -48.65
CA GLY A 519 -48.57 -42.57 -49.94
C GLY A 519 -48.10 -44.00 -49.81
#